data_AF-A0A2S9YB44-F1
#
_entry.id   AF-A0A2S9YB44-F1
#
_cell.length_a   1.000
_cell.length_b   1.000
_cell.length_c   1.000
_cell.angle_alpha   90.00
_cell.angle_beta   90.00
_cell.angle_gamma   90.00
#
_symmetry.space_group_name_H-M   'P 1'
#
loop_
_entity.id
_entity.type
_entity.pdbx_description
1 polymer ?
#
loop_
_entity_poly.entity_id
_entity_poly.type
_entity_poly.pdbx_seq_one_letter_code
_entity_poly.pdbx_strand_id
1 'polypeptide(L)'
;MRVLDFSSAPGSAPGDLTPLPLGTAACLGAFDGMHRGHQGLIARARALAPEVAVVTFEPRPAEVLAPERAPPRLQTPSQREHVCRELGVDTLAILRFDAEVSRLSPAAFAQQVLIEGLRPVAVVVGYDFRFGARRAGGPDELRRLLAGAGIGLSVVEKISEQDGEKLGSTAIRELVGAGQVEHAAELLGRLYSVAGVVEHGAGRGRGLGYPTANVKSHSLRPRGGVYACFLSLRGRSASGRMVELESWPAVANLGTNPTFASTDAPGPTTLEVHALDVDLGERLYGREVEVAFVARLRDEQRFDGVEALREAIAADIEAARPLLSEDVAARRHASKVEAEPASLEPEPRHLAGGKR
;
A
#
# COMPACT_ATOMS: atom_id res chain seq x y z
N MET A 1 -3.70 -3.30 16.90
CA MET A 1 -4.40 -3.75 15.68
C MET A 1 -4.77 -5.22 15.75
N ARG A 2 -6.07 -5.53 15.69
CA ARG A 2 -6.66 -6.86 15.47
C ARG A 2 -6.80 -7.13 13.96
N VAL A 3 -6.66 -8.37 13.53
CA VAL A 3 -6.92 -8.79 12.15
C VAL A 3 -8.11 -9.74 12.16
N LEU A 4 -9.20 -9.36 11.50
CA LEU A 4 -10.38 -10.18 11.29
C LEU A 4 -10.36 -10.63 9.83
N ASP A 5 -9.83 -11.84 9.58
CA ASP A 5 -9.70 -12.37 8.23
C ASP A 5 -10.86 -13.32 7.90
N PHE A 6 -11.78 -12.83 7.08
CA PHE A 6 -12.94 -13.56 6.57
C PHE A 6 -12.70 -14.04 5.12
N SER A 7 -11.50 -13.84 4.56
CA SER A 7 -11.20 -14.18 3.16
C SER A 7 -11.03 -15.69 2.93
N SER A 8 -10.62 -16.41 3.97
CA SER A 8 -10.17 -17.81 3.89
C SER A 8 -11.20 -18.86 4.27
N ALA A 9 -12.42 -18.48 4.69
CA ALA A 9 -13.49 -19.43 5.04
C ALA A 9 -14.33 -19.82 3.81
N PRO A 10 -14.18 -21.03 3.23
CA PRO A 10 -15.08 -21.50 2.18
C PRO A 10 -16.47 -21.81 2.75
N GLY A 11 -17.52 -21.21 2.18
CA GLY A 11 -18.92 -21.53 2.48
C GLY A 11 -19.56 -20.72 3.61
N SER A 12 -18.85 -19.78 4.24
CA SER A 12 -19.46 -18.78 5.12
C SER A 12 -20.25 -17.77 4.27
N ALA A 13 -21.56 -17.66 4.50
CA ALA A 13 -22.38 -16.62 3.88
C ALA A 13 -21.80 -15.23 4.23
N PRO A 14 -22.04 -14.18 3.42
CA PRO A 14 -21.58 -12.82 3.70
C PRO A 14 -21.98 -12.25 5.08
N GLY A 15 -22.88 -12.92 5.82
CA GLY A 15 -23.33 -12.57 7.17
C GLY A 15 -22.63 -13.31 8.33
N ASP A 16 -21.73 -14.28 8.08
CA ASP A 16 -20.95 -14.93 9.15
C ASP A 16 -19.71 -14.09 9.50
N LEU A 17 -19.97 -12.81 9.80
CA LEU A 17 -18.95 -11.85 10.20
C LEU A 17 -19.00 -11.68 11.71
N THR A 18 -17.82 -11.68 12.34
CA THR A 18 -17.71 -11.23 13.72
C THR A 18 -17.87 -9.71 13.76
N PRO A 19 -18.75 -9.16 14.61
CA PRO A 19 -18.88 -7.72 14.76
C PRO A 19 -17.57 -7.05 15.13
N LEU A 20 -17.38 -5.82 14.66
CA LEU A 20 -16.31 -4.96 15.13
C LEU A 20 -16.49 -4.65 16.62
N PRO A 21 -15.43 -4.30 17.34
CA PRO A 21 -15.56 -3.84 18.72
C PRO A 21 -16.55 -2.67 18.84
N LEU A 22 -17.19 -2.57 19.99
CA LEU A 22 -18.11 -1.47 20.28
C LEU A 22 -17.41 -0.11 20.13
N GLY A 23 -18.09 0.85 19.50
CA GLY A 23 -17.51 2.17 19.27
C GLY A 23 -16.47 2.20 18.13
N THR A 24 -16.60 1.32 17.13
CA THR A 24 -15.69 1.32 15.97
C THR A 24 -16.27 2.08 14.78
N ALA A 25 -15.52 3.04 14.22
CA ALA A 25 -15.77 3.60 12.90
C ALA A 25 -15.02 2.80 11.83
N ALA A 26 -15.71 2.43 10.74
CA ALA A 26 -15.18 1.59 9.68
C ALA A 26 -14.91 2.38 8.40
N CYS A 27 -13.66 2.46 7.97
CA CYS A 27 -13.27 2.96 6.66
C CYS A 27 -13.44 1.83 5.62
N LEU A 28 -14.24 2.04 4.56
CA LEU A 28 -14.45 1.03 3.51
C LEU A 28 -13.67 1.39 2.23
N GLY A 29 -12.96 0.41 1.65
CA GLY A 29 -12.19 0.65 0.43
C GLY A 29 -11.25 -0.49 0.01
N ALA A 30 -10.63 -0.32 -1.16
CA ALA A 30 -9.63 -1.26 -1.66
C ALA A 30 -8.27 -1.12 -0.94
N PHE A 31 -7.95 0.08 -0.44
CA PHE A 31 -6.78 0.35 0.41
C PHE A 31 -5.44 -0.15 -0.17
N ASP A 32 -5.26 -0.04 -1.49
CA ASP A 32 -4.00 -0.40 -2.16
C ASP A 32 -3.01 0.78 -2.08
N GLY A 33 -1.89 0.55 -1.38
CA GLY A 33 -0.84 1.52 -1.11
C GLY A 33 -1.00 2.34 0.18
N MET A 34 -2.17 2.38 0.82
CA MET A 34 -2.42 3.19 2.04
C MET A 34 -1.94 4.66 1.93
N HIS A 35 -2.16 5.26 0.76
CA HIS A 35 -1.75 6.64 0.45
C HIS A 35 -2.44 7.70 1.32
N ARG A 36 -1.98 8.96 1.25
CA ARG A 36 -2.50 10.07 2.07
C ARG A 36 -4.02 10.24 2.01
N GLY A 37 -4.64 9.98 0.85
CA GLY A 37 -6.10 9.91 0.72
C GLY A 37 -6.77 8.87 1.62
N HIS A 38 -6.21 7.66 1.74
CA HIS A 38 -6.69 6.65 2.70
C HIS A 38 -6.43 7.07 4.15
N GLN A 39 -5.32 7.75 4.40
CA GLN A 39 -4.99 8.29 5.72
C GLN A 39 -6.01 9.36 6.16
N GLY A 40 -6.53 10.16 5.23
CA GLY A 40 -7.66 11.07 5.48
C GLY A 40 -8.94 10.34 5.93
N LEU A 41 -9.25 9.17 5.35
CA LEU A 41 -10.38 8.35 5.82
C LEU A 41 -10.16 7.88 7.28
N ILE A 42 -8.94 7.49 7.61
CA ILE A 42 -8.56 7.04 8.96
C ILE A 42 -8.66 8.21 9.96
N ALA A 43 -8.13 9.39 9.59
CA ALA A 43 -8.21 10.59 10.41
C ALA A 43 -9.66 10.99 10.72
N ARG A 44 -10.53 10.94 9.71
CA ARG A 44 -11.96 11.19 9.88
C ARG A 44 -12.64 10.14 10.75
N ALA A 45 -12.31 8.85 10.59
CA ALA A 45 -12.85 7.80 11.44
C ALA A 45 -12.46 7.97 12.91
N ARG A 46 -11.22 8.39 13.19
CA ARG A 46 -10.78 8.71 14.56
C ARG A 46 -11.54 9.86 15.20
N ALA A 47 -11.94 10.86 14.41
CA ALA A 47 -12.74 11.96 14.93
C ALA A 47 -14.18 11.54 15.28
N LEU A 48 -14.65 10.39 14.77
CA LEU A 48 -16.02 9.91 14.94
C LEU A 48 -16.15 8.84 16.03
N ALA A 49 -15.07 8.10 16.31
CA ALA A 49 -15.13 6.95 17.19
C ALA A 49 -13.76 6.65 17.83
N PRO A 50 -13.73 6.06 19.05
CA PRO A 50 -12.48 5.72 19.73
C PRO A 50 -11.65 4.65 19.01
N GLU A 51 -12.31 3.79 18.23
CA GLU A 51 -11.70 2.66 17.52
C GLU A 51 -11.86 2.84 16.01
N VAL A 52 -10.81 2.57 15.24
CA VAL A 52 -10.84 2.63 13.77
C VAL A 52 -10.62 1.27 13.15
N ALA A 53 -11.54 0.89 12.27
CA ALA A 53 -11.40 -0.27 11.40
C ALA A 53 -11.12 0.13 9.95
N VAL A 54 -10.17 -0.56 9.31
CA VAL A 54 -10.05 -0.61 7.85
C VAL A 54 -10.73 -1.88 7.38
N VAL A 55 -11.74 -1.74 6.52
CA VAL A 55 -12.45 -2.86 5.90
C VAL A 55 -12.07 -2.93 4.44
N THR A 56 -11.46 -4.04 4.05
CA THR A 56 -10.95 -4.26 2.70
C THR A 56 -11.30 -5.66 2.20
N PHE A 57 -10.85 -5.98 0.98
CA PHE A 57 -11.18 -7.23 0.31
C PHE A 57 -9.93 -7.99 -0.10
N GLU A 58 -9.99 -9.31 0.01
CA GLU A 58 -8.99 -10.25 -0.53
C GLU A 58 -9.71 -11.49 -1.11
N PRO A 59 -9.50 -11.85 -2.39
CA PRO A 59 -8.78 -11.10 -3.43
C PRO A 59 -9.37 -9.71 -3.70
N ARG A 60 -8.62 -8.83 -4.38
CA ARG A 60 -9.12 -7.48 -4.71
C ARG A 60 -10.28 -7.62 -5.71
N PRO A 61 -11.32 -6.77 -5.65
CA PRO A 61 -12.44 -6.85 -6.59
C PRO A 61 -12.02 -6.85 -8.06
N ALA A 62 -10.99 -6.07 -8.42
CA ALA A 62 -10.46 -6.04 -9.78
C ALA A 62 -9.91 -7.40 -10.25
N GLU A 63 -9.31 -8.18 -9.35
CA GLU A 63 -8.72 -9.48 -9.65
C GLU A 63 -9.77 -10.57 -9.84
N VAL A 64 -10.98 -10.38 -9.30
CA VAL A 64 -12.09 -11.32 -9.50
C VAL A 64 -12.93 -10.93 -10.71
N LEU A 65 -13.21 -9.63 -10.86
CA LEU A 65 -14.11 -9.14 -11.91
C LEU A 65 -13.45 -9.10 -13.28
N ALA A 66 -12.16 -8.80 -13.34
CA ALA A 66 -11.39 -8.73 -14.57
C ALA A 66 -9.90 -9.05 -14.30
N PRO A 67 -9.57 -10.33 -14.00
CA PRO A 67 -8.21 -10.74 -13.62
C PRO A 67 -7.12 -10.24 -14.58
N GLU A 68 -7.36 -10.38 -15.89
CA GLU A 68 -6.43 -9.97 -16.96
C GLU A 68 -6.19 -8.45 -17.05
N ARG A 69 -7.09 -7.66 -16.45
CA ARG A 69 -7.03 -6.19 -16.45
C ARG A 69 -6.79 -5.62 -15.06
N ALA A 70 -6.57 -6.47 -14.06
CA ALA A 70 -6.37 -6.05 -12.69
C ALA A 70 -5.07 -5.23 -12.61
N PRO A 71 -5.11 -3.97 -12.12
CA PRO A 71 -3.90 -3.19 -11.95
C PRO A 71 -2.92 -3.91 -11.01
N PRO A 72 -1.61 -3.85 -11.24
CA PRO A 72 -0.63 -4.47 -10.36
C PRO A 72 -0.76 -3.93 -8.93
N ARG A 73 -0.45 -4.76 -7.93
CA ARG A 73 -0.54 -4.37 -6.52
C ARG A 73 0.54 -3.36 -6.17
N LEU A 74 0.19 -2.30 -5.45
CA LEU A 74 1.20 -1.40 -4.87
C LEU A 74 1.83 -2.00 -3.62
N GLN A 75 1.12 -2.92 -2.95
CA GLN A 75 1.61 -3.60 -1.76
C GLN A 75 1.02 -5.02 -1.65
N THR A 76 1.77 -5.90 -0.99
CA THR A 76 1.26 -7.23 -0.60
C THR A 76 0.26 -7.13 0.56
N PRO A 77 -0.56 -8.17 0.83
CA PRO A 77 -1.41 -8.21 2.02
C PRO A 77 -0.63 -8.01 3.33
N SER A 78 0.54 -8.63 3.45
CA SER A 78 1.43 -8.49 4.61
C SER A 78 1.94 -7.05 4.77
N GLN A 79 2.32 -6.39 3.68
CA GLN A 79 2.70 -4.96 3.71
C GLN A 79 1.52 -4.09 4.11
N ARG A 80 0.30 -4.33 3.58
CA ARG A 80 -0.91 -3.59 3.97
C ARG A 80 -1.17 -3.73 5.47
N GLU A 81 -1.05 -4.92 6.04
CA GLU A 81 -1.21 -5.13 7.49
C GLU A 81 -0.16 -4.34 8.29
N HIS A 82 1.10 -4.37 7.87
CA HIS A 82 2.17 -3.62 8.52
C HIS A 82 1.89 -2.12 8.50
N VAL A 83 1.57 -1.56 7.33
CA VAL A 83 1.28 -0.13 7.16
C VAL A 83 0.02 0.28 7.92
N CYS A 84 -1.05 -0.52 7.92
CA CYS A 84 -2.24 -0.23 8.74
C CYS A 84 -1.89 -0.07 10.22
N ARG A 85 -0.99 -0.93 10.73
CA ARG A 85 -0.55 -0.86 12.12
C ARG A 85 0.28 0.39 12.41
N GLU A 86 1.17 0.78 11.51
CA GLU A 86 1.96 2.02 11.63
C GLU A 86 1.06 3.27 11.61
N LEU A 87 0.02 3.28 10.75
CA LEU A 87 -1.02 4.32 10.73
C LEU A 87 -1.91 4.32 11.99
N GLY A 88 -1.74 3.31 12.86
CA GLY A 88 -2.45 3.15 14.12
C GLY A 88 -3.83 2.50 14.00
N VAL A 89 -4.18 1.89 12.86
CA VAL A 89 -5.48 1.21 12.69
C VAL A 89 -5.68 0.18 13.80
N ASP A 90 -6.87 0.15 14.38
CA ASP A 90 -7.16 -0.72 15.51
C ASP A 90 -7.71 -2.08 15.06
N THR A 91 -8.41 -2.11 13.92
CA THR A 91 -8.92 -3.35 13.29
C THR A 91 -8.66 -3.36 11.78
N LEU A 92 -8.07 -4.42 11.25
CA LEU A 92 -8.08 -4.71 9.83
C LEU A 92 -9.07 -5.85 9.57
N ALA A 93 -10.21 -5.54 8.96
CA ALA A 93 -11.20 -6.54 8.53
C ALA A 93 -10.99 -6.84 7.04
N ILE A 94 -10.70 -8.10 6.72
CA ILE A 94 -10.44 -8.57 5.36
C ILE A 94 -11.62 -9.43 4.95
N LEU A 95 -12.48 -8.88 4.11
CA LEU A 95 -13.64 -9.59 3.57
C LEU A 95 -13.23 -10.41 2.35
N ARG A 96 -13.82 -11.59 2.20
CA ARG A 96 -13.76 -12.31 0.93
C ARG A 96 -14.47 -11.51 -0.14
N PHE A 97 -13.85 -11.35 -1.30
CA PHE A 97 -14.57 -10.93 -2.50
C PHE A 97 -14.57 -12.07 -3.50
N ASP A 98 -15.74 -12.56 -3.84
CA ASP A 98 -15.93 -13.60 -4.84
C ASP A 98 -17.17 -13.33 -5.70
N ALA A 99 -17.52 -14.29 -6.55
CA ALA A 99 -18.66 -14.16 -7.45
C ALA A 99 -19.99 -13.93 -6.71
N GLU A 100 -20.16 -14.48 -5.51
CA GLU A 100 -21.38 -14.30 -4.71
C GLU A 100 -21.46 -12.88 -4.18
N VAL A 101 -20.40 -12.41 -3.52
CA VAL A 101 -20.31 -11.03 -3.00
C VAL A 101 -20.45 -10.01 -4.14
N SER A 102 -19.89 -10.30 -5.31
CA SER A 102 -19.97 -9.41 -6.48
C SER A 102 -21.40 -9.20 -7.01
N ARG A 103 -22.33 -10.11 -6.68
CA ARG A 103 -23.74 -10.08 -7.12
C ARG A 103 -24.68 -9.45 -6.09
N LEU A 104 -24.20 -9.14 -4.89
CA LEU A 104 -25.03 -8.51 -3.86
C LEU A 104 -25.52 -7.14 -4.33
N SER A 105 -26.83 -6.89 -4.21
CA SER A 105 -27.36 -5.53 -4.40
C SER A 105 -26.79 -4.57 -3.34
N PRO A 106 -26.81 -3.25 -3.56
CA PRO A 106 -26.44 -2.29 -2.52
C PRO A 106 -27.17 -2.53 -1.19
N ALA A 107 -28.48 -2.80 -1.25
CA ALA A 107 -29.29 -3.12 -0.07
C ALA A 107 -28.82 -4.41 0.63
N ALA A 108 -28.56 -5.49 -0.12
CA ALA A 108 -28.09 -6.74 0.45
C ALA A 108 -26.70 -6.61 1.08
N PHE A 109 -25.78 -5.86 0.43
CA PHE A 109 -24.47 -5.56 1.00
C PHE A 109 -24.58 -4.78 2.31
N ALA A 110 -25.37 -3.70 2.33
CA ALA A 110 -25.56 -2.90 3.54
C ALA A 110 -26.16 -3.74 4.68
N GLN A 111 -27.19 -4.54 4.38
CA GLN A 111 -27.84 -5.40 5.37
C GLN A 111 -26.88 -6.46 5.93
N GLN A 112 -26.29 -7.28 5.07
CA GLN A 112 -25.52 -8.46 5.50
C GLN A 112 -24.16 -8.07 6.07
N VAL A 113 -23.44 -7.17 5.40
CA VAL A 113 -22.04 -6.86 5.75
C VAL A 113 -21.96 -5.81 6.85
N LEU A 114 -22.79 -4.76 6.80
CA LEU A 114 -22.66 -3.62 7.71
C LEU A 114 -23.62 -3.71 8.90
N ILE A 115 -24.91 -3.97 8.65
CA ILE A 115 -25.95 -3.93 9.69
C ILE A 115 -25.95 -5.22 10.53
N GLU A 116 -25.93 -6.38 9.91
CA GLU A 116 -25.99 -7.67 10.61
C GLU A 116 -24.59 -8.19 10.99
N GLY A 117 -23.60 -7.98 10.12
CA GLY A 117 -22.23 -8.43 10.30
C GLY A 117 -21.36 -7.50 11.14
N LEU A 118 -20.67 -6.56 10.50
CA LEU A 118 -19.61 -5.75 11.12
C LEU A 118 -20.10 -4.77 12.19
N ARG A 119 -21.33 -4.26 12.09
CA ARG A 119 -21.98 -3.37 13.07
C ARG A 119 -21.13 -2.15 13.51
N PRO A 120 -20.52 -1.39 12.58
CA PRO A 120 -19.80 -0.17 12.97
C PRO A 120 -20.76 0.89 13.50
N VAL A 121 -20.28 1.78 14.38
CA VAL A 121 -21.07 2.95 14.80
C VAL A 121 -21.13 4.02 13.72
N ALA A 122 -20.11 4.07 12.87
CA ALA A 122 -20.04 4.95 11.72
C ALA A 122 -19.26 4.30 10.58
N VAL A 123 -19.64 4.63 9.35
CA VAL A 123 -18.94 4.25 8.12
C VAL A 123 -18.27 5.47 7.52
N VAL A 124 -17.02 5.35 7.11
CA VAL A 124 -16.25 6.40 6.45
C VAL A 124 -15.84 5.94 5.05
N VAL A 125 -16.17 6.74 4.03
CA VAL A 125 -15.88 6.43 2.63
C VAL A 125 -15.37 7.66 1.89
N GLY A 126 -14.66 7.46 0.78
CA GLY A 126 -14.34 8.54 -0.16
C GLY A 126 -15.56 8.96 -0.98
N TYR A 127 -15.55 10.19 -1.50
CA TYR A 127 -16.60 10.74 -2.37
C TYR A 127 -16.90 9.88 -3.62
N ASP A 128 -15.90 9.18 -4.16
CA ASP A 128 -15.99 8.32 -5.34
C ASP A 128 -16.28 6.85 -5.01
N PHE A 129 -16.56 6.54 -3.73
CA PHE A 129 -16.88 5.19 -3.28
C PHE A 129 -18.09 4.63 -4.03
N ARG A 130 -17.97 3.37 -4.43
CA ARG A 130 -19.03 2.60 -5.07
C ARG A 130 -19.06 1.18 -4.52
N PHE A 131 -20.26 0.63 -4.37
CA PHE A 131 -20.49 -0.70 -3.80
C PHE A 131 -21.69 -1.38 -4.43
N GLY A 132 -21.89 -2.65 -4.07
CA GLY A 132 -22.92 -3.50 -4.65
C GLY A 132 -22.65 -3.88 -6.10
N ALA A 133 -23.53 -4.74 -6.62
CA ALA A 133 -23.44 -5.33 -7.95
C ALA A 133 -23.30 -4.24 -9.01
N ARG A 134 -22.33 -4.41 -9.91
CA ARG A 134 -22.02 -3.47 -11.00
C ARG A 134 -21.75 -2.04 -10.51
N ARG A 135 -21.30 -1.85 -9.26
CA ARG A 135 -21.01 -0.53 -8.68
C ARG A 135 -22.24 0.38 -8.63
N ALA A 136 -23.43 -0.20 -8.50
CA ALA A 136 -24.71 0.53 -8.55
C ALA A 136 -24.91 1.48 -7.35
N GLY A 137 -24.36 1.13 -6.18
CA GLY A 137 -24.50 1.91 -4.97
C GLY A 137 -23.46 3.02 -4.84
N GLY A 138 -23.88 4.19 -4.36
CA GLY A 138 -23.03 5.33 -4.01
C GLY A 138 -23.31 5.86 -2.59
N PRO A 139 -22.59 6.90 -2.14
CA PRO A 139 -22.70 7.39 -0.76
C PRO A 139 -24.12 7.77 -0.31
N ASP A 140 -24.92 8.40 -1.17
CA ASP A 140 -26.29 8.80 -0.80
C ASP A 140 -27.22 7.61 -0.60
N GLU A 141 -27.06 6.56 -1.41
CA GLU A 141 -27.82 5.32 -1.22
C GLU A 141 -27.37 4.61 0.06
N LEU A 142 -26.06 4.53 0.31
CA LEU A 142 -25.53 3.97 1.54
C LEU A 142 -26.07 4.69 2.77
N ARG A 143 -26.15 6.03 2.74
CA ARG A 143 -26.71 6.83 3.83
C ARG A 143 -28.15 6.42 4.15
N ARG A 144 -28.99 6.27 3.11
CA ARG A 144 -30.39 5.85 3.28
C ARG A 144 -30.52 4.44 3.84
N LEU A 145 -29.69 3.52 3.36
CA LEU A 145 -29.70 2.12 3.80
C LEU A 145 -29.26 1.95 5.26
N LEU A 146 -28.32 2.78 5.74
CA LEU A 146 -27.78 2.71 7.10
C LEU A 146 -28.63 3.45 8.14
N ALA A 147 -29.47 4.40 7.73
CA ALA A 147 -30.20 5.28 8.63
C ALA A 147 -31.09 4.53 9.64
N GLY A 148 -31.81 3.49 9.18
CA GLY A 148 -32.69 2.70 10.06
C GLY A 148 -31.95 1.89 11.13
N ALA A 149 -30.66 1.63 10.94
CA ALA A 149 -29.81 0.90 11.88
C ALA A 149 -29.02 1.82 12.83
N GLY A 150 -29.18 3.15 12.71
CA GLY A 150 -28.44 4.11 13.53
C GLY A 150 -26.93 4.19 13.21
N ILE A 151 -26.50 3.68 12.05
CA ILE A 151 -25.09 3.72 11.63
C ILE A 151 -24.83 5.03 10.89
N GLY A 152 -23.92 5.86 11.42
CA GLY A 152 -23.54 7.12 10.79
C GLY A 152 -22.79 6.91 9.47
N LEU A 153 -22.88 7.87 8.53
CA LEU A 153 -22.06 7.89 7.32
C LEU A 153 -21.31 9.22 7.22
N SER A 154 -19.98 9.15 7.13
CA SER A 154 -19.13 10.28 6.77
C SER A 154 -18.51 10.05 5.39
N VAL A 155 -18.63 11.06 4.53
CA VAL A 155 -17.99 11.07 3.21
C VAL A 155 -16.83 12.04 3.27
N VAL A 156 -15.63 11.56 2.99
CA VAL A 156 -14.44 12.41 2.88
C VAL A 156 -14.32 12.87 1.44
N GLU A 157 -14.22 14.19 1.27
CA GLU A 157 -14.05 14.80 -0.03
C GLU A 157 -12.69 14.47 -0.64
N LYS A 158 -12.54 14.74 -1.93
CA LYS A 158 -11.26 14.54 -2.60
C LYS A 158 -10.23 15.45 -1.95
N ILE A 159 -9.17 14.88 -1.38
CA ILE A 159 -7.96 15.63 -1.06
C ILE A 159 -7.32 15.97 -2.41
N SER A 160 -7.62 17.16 -2.94
CA SER A 160 -6.79 17.79 -3.96
C SER A 160 -5.64 18.47 -3.21
N GLU A 161 -4.40 18.01 -3.42
CA GLU A 161 -3.27 18.87 -3.09
C GLU A 161 -3.33 20.14 -3.95
N GLN A 162 -2.71 21.21 -3.47
CA GLN A 162 -2.80 22.58 -4.00
C GLN A 162 -2.35 22.72 -5.47
N ASP A 163 -1.72 21.68 -6.05
CA ASP A 163 -1.13 21.68 -7.39
C ASP A 163 -1.88 20.83 -8.44
N GLY A 164 -3.10 20.37 -8.12
CA GLY A 164 -3.94 19.67 -9.10
C GLY A 164 -3.54 18.21 -9.39
N GLU A 165 -2.58 17.66 -8.66
CA GLU A 165 -2.21 16.25 -8.76
C GLU A 165 -3.34 15.32 -8.30
N LYS A 166 -3.53 14.24 -9.07
CA LYS A 166 -4.54 13.22 -8.76
C LYS A 166 -4.02 12.33 -7.62
N LEU A 167 -4.43 12.59 -6.38
CA LEU A 167 -4.16 11.67 -5.28
C LEU A 167 -4.94 10.36 -5.44
N GLY A 168 -4.23 9.22 -5.51
CA GLY A 168 -4.86 7.90 -5.56
C GLY A 168 -3.93 6.78 -6.01
N SER A 169 -4.35 5.52 -5.81
CA SER A 169 -3.55 4.35 -6.21
C SER A 169 -3.22 4.33 -7.71
N THR A 170 -4.05 4.90 -8.59
CA THR A 170 -3.76 4.96 -10.03
C THR A 170 -2.56 5.85 -10.32
N ALA A 171 -2.55 7.08 -9.79
CA ALA A 171 -1.43 8.00 -9.96
C ALA A 171 -0.13 7.44 -9.38
N ILE A 172 -0.19 6.80 -8.19
CA ILE A 172 1.00 6.16 -7.61
C ILE A 172 1.54 5.07 -8.54
N ARG A 173 0.67 4.26 -9.17
CA ARG A 173 1.14 3.26 -10.15
C ARG A 173 1.80 3.89 -11.37
N GLU A 174 1.26 5.01 -11.85
CA GLU A 174 1.83 5.76 -12.97
C GLU A 174 3.22 6.33 -12.60
N LEU A 175 3.36 6.96 -11.43
CA LEU A 175 4.63 7.49 -10.92
C LEU A 175 5.67 6.38 -10.74
N VAL A 176 5.31 5.29 -10.06
CA VAL A 176 6.18 4.12 -9.87
C VAL A 176 6.57 3.52 -11.22
N GLY A 177 5.61 3.32 -12.11
CA GLY A 177 5.85 2.80 -13.47
C GLY A 177 6.74 3.71 -14.33
N ALA A 178 6.74 5.02 -14.06
CA ALA A 178 7.65 5.99 -14.67
C ALA A 178 9.03 6.08 -13.99
N GLY A 179 9.20 5.45 -12.82
CA GLY A 179 10.42 5.49 -12.01
C GLY A 179 10.53 6.70 -11.09
N GLN A 180 9.45 7.49 -10.93
CA GLN A 180 9.36 8.69 -10.09
C GLN A 180 8.99 8.30 -8.66
N VAL A 181 9.90 7.59 -7.99
CA VAL A 181 9.67 7.03 -6.65
C VAL A 181 9.58 8.09 -5.54
N GLU A 182 10.22 9.23 -5.75
CA GLU A 182 10.22 10.41 -4.89
C GLU A 182 8.80 10.99 -4.76
N HIS A 183 8.17 11.30 -5.90
CA HIS A 183 6.79 11.81 -5.97
C HIS A 183 5.79 10.76 -5.49
N ALA A 184 6.03 9.48 -5.82
CA ALA A 184 5.20 8.40 -5.27
C ALA A 184 5.26 8.39 -3.73
N ALA A 185 6.43 8.67 -3.14
CA ALA A 185 6.59 8.72 -1.69
C ALA A 185 5.84 9.90 -1.04
N GLU A 186 5.72 11.03 -1.73
CA GLU A 186 4.91 12.17 -1.30
C GLU A 186 3.43 11.80 -1.21
N LEU A 187 2.86 11.20 -2.27
CA LEU A 187 1.47 10.75 -2.27
C LEU A 187 1.20 9.63 -1.25
N LEU A 188 2.20 8.79 -0.97
CA LEU A 188 2.12 7.71 0.01
C LEU A 188 2.30 8.18 1.45
N GLY A 189 2.98 9.31 1.67
CA GLY A 189 3.46 9.75 2.99
C GLY A 189 4.60 8.88 3.56
N ARG A 190 5.22 8.04 2.73
CA ARG A 190 6.35 7.14 3.06
C ARG A 190 7.03 6.69 1.76
N LEU A 191 8.25 6.19 1.83
CA LEU A 191 8.95 5.62 0.67
C LEU A 191 8.15 4.48 0.04
N TYR A 192 8.12 4.41 -1.29
CA TYR A 192 7.57 3.26 -1.98
C TYR A 192 8.48 2.05 -1.78
N SER A 193 7.91 0.87 -1.50
CA SER A 193 8.69 -0.31 -1.18
C SER A 193 8.17 -1.58 -1.87
N VAL A 194 9.12 -2.44 -2.24
CA VAL A 194 8.85 -3.75 -2.84
C VAL A 194 9.28 -4.84 -1.85
N ALA A 195 8.30 -5.58 -1.33
CA ALA A 195 8.56 -6.77 -0.52
C ALA A 195 8.70 -8.02 -1.40
N GLY A 196 9.60 -8.91 -1.03
CA GLY A 196 9.85 -10.14 -1.78
C GLY A 196 10.71 -11.14 -1.01
N VAL A 197 11.01 -12.26 -1.68
CA VAL A 197 11.92 -13.28 -1.16
C VAL A 197 13.23 -13.21 -1.94
N VAL A 198 14.35 -13.34 -1.24
CA VAL A 198 15.66 -13.40 -1.90
C VAL A 198 15.88 -14.78 -2.50
N GLU A 199 16.11 -14.83 -3.80
CA GLU A 199 16.42 -16.03 -4.57
C GLU A 199 17.91 -16.08 -4.94
N HIS A 200 18.36 -17.26 -5.34
CA HIS A 200 19.69 -17.42 -5.93
C HIS A 200 19.66 -16.84 -7.34
N GLY A 201 20.43 -15.77 -7.56
CA GLY A 201 20.63 -15.19 -8.89
C GLY A 201 21.89 -15.70 -9.57
N ALA A 202 22.30 -15.02 -10.64
CA ALA A 202 23.50 -15.36 -11.41
C ALA A 202 24.82 -15.14 -10.65
N GLY A 203 24.79 -14.59 -9.43
CA GLY A 203 25.95 -14.41 -8.56
C GLY A 203 27.03 -13.45 -9.10
N ARG A 204 26.73 -12.70 -10.17
CA ARG A 204 27.70 -11.90 -10.93
C ARG A 204 28.38 -10.82 -10.08
N GLY A 205 27.63 -10.17 -9.18
CA GLY A 205 28.16 -9.14 -8.29
C GLY A 205 29.23 -9.64 -7.30
N ARG A 206 29.18 -10.93 -6.90
CA ARG A 206 30.14 -11.50 -5.95
C ARG A 206 31.57 -11.51 -6.49
N GLY A 207 31.74 -11.77 -7.79
CA GLY A 207 33.05 -11.71 -8.47
C GLY A 207 33.60 -10.30 -8.67
N LEU A 208 32.75 -9.27 -8.51
CA LEU A 208 33.07 -7.85 -8.68
C LEU A 208 33.35 -7.13 -7.35
N GLY A 209 33.20 -7.82 -6.21
CA GLY A 209 33.27 -7.22 -4.88
C GLY A 209 31.95 -6.62 -4.37
N TYR A 210 30.86 -6.76 -5.13
CA TYR A 210 29.54 -6.19 -4.81
C TYR A 210 28.47 -7.29 -4.80
N PRO A 211 28.39 -8.14 -3.77
CA PRO A 211 27.39 -9.20 -3.71
C PRO A 211 25.96 -8.61 -3.77
N THR A 212 25.12 -9.15 -4.66
CA THR A 212 23.73 -8.71 -4.84
C THR A 212 22.73 -9.79 -4.43
N ALA A 213 21.66 -9.36 -3.77
CA ALA A 213 20.48 -10.16 -3.46
C ALA A 213 19.45 -10.01 -4.60
N ASN A 214 18.98 -11.12 -5.17
CA ASN A 214 17.94 -11.11 -6.18
C ASN A 214 16.57 -11.22 -5.51
N VAL A 215 15.74 -10.19 -5.59
CA VAL A 215 14.45 -10.12 -4.89
C VAL A 215 13.31 -10.45 -5.84
N LYS A 216 12.62 -11.57 -5.58
CA LYS A 216 11.39 -11.93 -6.28
C LYS A 216 10.19 -11.34 -5.57
N SER A 217 9.46 -10.50 -6.28
CA SER A 217 8.23 -9.85 -5.80
C SER A 217 7.10 -9.93 -6.82
N HIS A 218 5.87 -9.91 -6.31
CA HIS A 218 4.61 -9.84 -7.04
C HIS A 218 3.96 -8.43 -7.02
N SER A 219 4.53 -7.48 -6.28
CA SER A 219 4.09 -6.08 -6.29
C SER A 219 4.63 -5.36 -7.53
N LEU A 220 4.03 -4.22 -7.87
CA LEU A 220 4.52 -3.33 -8.91
C LEU A 220 5.98 -2.96 -8.63
N ARG A 221 6.83 -3.09 -9.63
CA ARG A 221 8.22 -2.64 -9.54
C ARG A 221 8.35 -1.26 -10.20
N PRO A 222 9.26 -0.40 -9.70
CA PRO A 222 9.60 0.81 -10.43
C PRO A 222 10.11 0.50 -11.84
N ARG A 223 10.13 1.52 -12.69
CA ARG A 223 10.80 1.45 -14.00
C ARG A 223 12.24 0.91 -13.85
N GLY A 224 12.75 0.22 -14.88
CA GLY A 224 14.15 -0.22 -14.91
C GLY A 224 15.12 0.94 -14.72
N GLY A 225 16.22 0.71 -14.00
CA GLY A 225 17.21 1.71 -13.63
C GLY A 225 17.93 1.39 -12.32
N VAL A 226 18.86 2.25 -11.94
CA VAL A 226 19.59 2.18 -10.67
C VAL A 226 18.99 3.16 -9.67
N TYR A 227 18.86 2.72 -8.42
CA TYR A 227 18.17 3.44 -7.35
C TYR A 227 18.98 3.45 -6.06
N ALA A 228 18.96 4.59 -5.36
CA ALA A 228 19.29 4.65 -3.95
C ALA A 228 18.10 4.11 -3.15
N CYS A 229 18.36 3.22 -2.19
CA CYS A 229 17.31 2.54 -1.45
C CYS A 229 17.77 2.11 -0.05
N PHE A 230 16.85 1.52 0.69
CA PHE A 230 17.14 0.76 1.89
C PHE A 230 16.68 -0.69 1.69
N LEU A 231 17.48 -1.63 2.17
CA LEU A 231 17.16 -3.04 2.24
C LEU A 231 16.84 -3.43 3.68
N SER A 232 15.62 -3.88 3.93
CA SER A 232 15.17 -4.35 5.23
C SER A 232 15.01 -5.87 5.23
N LEU A 233 15.65 -6.55 6.17
CA LEU A 233 15.38 -7.96 6.47
C LEU A 233 14.11 -8.05 7.31
N ARG A 234 13.14 -8.83 6.83
CA ARG A 234 11.87 -9.06 7.52
C ARG A 234 11.87 -10.44 8.20
N GLY A 235 11.07 -10.56 9.25
CA GLY A 235 10.85 -11.81 9.94
C GLY A 235 9.58 -11.79 10.79
N ARG A 236 9.23 -12.94 11.36
CA ARG A 236 8.06 -13.05 12.23
C ARG A 236 8.47 -12.92 13.69
N SER A 237 7.80 -12.03 14.40
CA SER A 237 7.85 -11.93 15.87
C SER A 237 7.24 -13.17 16.53
N ALA A 238 7.41 -13.30 17.86
CA ALA A 238 6.83 -14.39 18.65
C ALA A 238 5.31 -14.53 18.49
N SER A 239 4.60 -13.43 18.23
CA SER A 239 3.16 -13.44 17.96
C SER A 239 2.81 -13.66 16.48
N GLY A 240 3.75 -14.15 15.67
CA GLY A 240 3.58 -14.42 14.23
C GLY A 240 3.57 -13.20 13.31
N ARG A 241 3.71 -11.97 13.85
CA ARG A 241 3.61 -10.71 13.08
C ARG A 241 4.88 -10.43 12.30
N MET A 242 4.74 -9.93 11.07
CA MET A 242 5.87 -9.43 10.29
C MET A 242 6.47 -8.17 10.92
N VAL A 243 7.79 -8.17 11.12
CA VAL A 243 8.57 -7.07 11.69
C VAL A 243 9.89 -6.88 10.92
N GLU A 244 10.43 -5.66 10.96
CA GLU A 244 11.81 -5.41 10.54
C GLU A 244 12.76 -5.98 11.59
N LEU A 245 13.78 -6.72 11.14
CA LEU A 245 14.83 -7.24 12.00
C LEU A 245 16.07 -6.35 11.93
N GLU A 246 16.51 -6.06 10.71
CA GLU A 246 17.69 -5.27 10.39
C GLU A 246 17.43 -4.49 9.10
N SER A 247 18.08 -3.32 8.93
CA SER A 247 17.97 -2.50 7.73
C SER A 247 19.31 -1.90 7.35
N TRP A 248 19.59 -1.78 6.06
CA TRP A 248 20.84 -1.20 5.54
C TRP A 248 20.57 -0.20 4.41
N PRO A 249 21.37 0.88 4.31
CA PRO A 249 21.52 1.62 3.06
C PRO A 249 21.89 0.66 1.92
N ALA A 250 21.36 0.88 0.74
CA ALA A 250 21.55 -0.02 -0.39
C ALA A 250 21.46 0.71 -1.74
N VAL A 251 22.04 0.09 -2.77
CA VAL A 251 21.77 0.41 -4.16
C VAL A 251 21.05 -0.75 -4.83
N ALA A 252 19.99 -0.44 -5.58
CA ALA A 252 19.20 -1.42 -6.30
C ALA A 252 19.31 -1.19 -7.80
N ASN A 253 19.48 -2.28 -8.56
CA ASN A 253 19.35 -2.30 -10.00
C ASN A 253 18.07 -3.06 -10.38
N LEU A 254 17.16 -2.37 -11.07
CA LEU A 254 16.05 -3.00 -11.74
C LEU A 254 16.40 -3.14 -13.21
N GLY A 255 16.59 -4.38 -13.67
CA GLY A 255 16.99 -4.60 -15.03
C GLY A 255 16.39 -5.80 -15.71
N THR A 256 16.24 -5.70 -17.03
CA THR A 256 15.90 -6.86 -17.86
C THR A 256 17.17 -7.69 -18.03
N ASN A 257 17.05 -9.02 -18.10
CA ASN A 257 18.20 -9.87 -18.44
C ASN A 257 18.27 -10.01 -19.97
N PRO A 258 19.06 -9.20 -20.71
CA PRO A 258 19.15 -9.29 -22.16
C PRO A 258 19.86 -10.58 -22.62
N THR A 259 20.48 -11.36 -21.73
CA THR A 259 21.26 -12.55 -22.13
C THR A 259 20.39 -13.77 -22.45
N PHE A 260 19.06 -13.71 -22.23
CA PHE A 260 18.08 -14.71 -22.68
C PHE A 260 17.25 -14.23 -23.89
N ALA A 261 17.80 -13.32 -24.70
CA ALA A 261 17.20 -12.90 -25.97
C ALA A 261 17.37 -14.01 -27.04
N SER A 262 16.69 -15.14 -26.87
CA SER A 262 16.32 -16.04 -27.97
C SER A 262 14.85 -15.86 -28.38
N THR A 263 14.16 -14.88 -27.80
CA THR A 263 12.79 -14.49 -28.13
C THR A 263 12.70 -12.97 -28.09
N ASP A 264 11.99 -12.36 -29.04
CA ASP A 264 11.76 -10.91 -29.17
C ASP A 264 10.90 -10.30 -28.02
N ALA A 265 10.86 -10.96 -26.86
CA ALA A 265 10.20 -10.50 -25.65
C ALA A 265 11.27 -10.08 -24.62
N PRO A 266 11.14 -8.90 -23.99
CA PRO A 266 11.98 -8.54 -22.85
C PRO A 266 11.88 -9.63 -21.78
N GLY A 267 13.02 -10.18 -21.33
CA GLY A 267 13.06 -11.11 -20.21
C GLY A 267 12.50 -10.48 -18.92
N PRO A 268 12.14 -11.29 -17.90
CA PRO A 268 11.58 -10.76 -16.67
C PRO A 268 12.54 -9.75 -16.02
N THR A 269 12.02 -8.58 -15.65
CA THR A 269 12.79 -7.60 -14.87
C THR A 269 13.21 -8.25 -13.55
N THR A 270 14.49 -8.17 -13.25
CA THR A 270 15.12 -8.62 -12.00
C THR A 270 15.32 -7.42 -11.08
N LEU A 271 15.17 -7.61 -9.77
CA LEU A 271 15.49 -6.62 -8.75
C LEU A 271 16.72 -7.13 -8.01
N GLU A 272 17.88 -6.57 -8.32
CA GLU A 272 19.14 -6.88 -7.67
C GLU A 272 19.48 -5.78 -6.68
N VAL A 273 19.83 -6.13 -5.44
CA VAL A 273 20.10 -5.16 -4.38
C VAL A 273 21.43 -5.46 -3.73
N HIS A 274 22.27 -4.43 -3.62
CA HIS A 274 23.53 -4.48 -2.89
C HIS A 274 23.42 -3.63 -1.62
N ALA A 275 23.55 -4.25 -0.46
CA ALA A 275 23.63 -3.54 0.82
C ALA A 275 25.00 -2.89 0.97
N LEU A 276 25.03 -1.63 1.37
CA LEU A 276 26.27 -0.87 1.52
C LEU A 276 26.98 -1.25 2.81
N ASP A 277 28.30 -1.30 2.73
CA ASP A 277 29.22 -1.43 3.88
C ASP A 277 29.05 -2.75 4.69
N VAL A 278 28.29 -3.71 4.17
CA VAL A 278 28.07 -5.03 4.80
C VAL A 278 28.04 -6.15 3.76
N ASP A 279 28.77 -7.23 4.04
CA ASP A 279 28.60 -8.50 3.30
C ASP A 279 27.53 -9.34 4.00
N LEU A 280 26.34 -9.39 3.40
CA LEU A 280 25.25 -10.21 3.90
C LEU A 280 25.40 -11.69 3.54
N GLY A 281 26.32 -12.02 2.61
CA GLY A 281 26.60 -13.37 2.17
C GLY A 281 25.33 -14.18 1.86
N GLU A 282 25.34 -15.44 2.29
CA GLU A 282 24.23 -16.37 2.06
C GLU A 282 23.08 -16.19 3.08
N ARG A 283 23.24 -15.30 4.07
CA ARG A 283 22.28 -15.09 5.18
C ARG A 283 20.90 -14.66 4.70
N LEU A 284 20.84 -14.01 3.54
CA LEU A 284 19.60 -13.51 2.96
C LEU A 284 18.85 -14.55 2.12
N TYR A 285 19.48 -15.62 1.64
CA TYR A 285 18.79 -16.55 0.73
C TYR A 285 17.56 -17.19 1.38
N GLY A 286 16.45 -17.17 0.65
CA GLY A 286 15.15 -17.66 1.13
C GLY A 286 14.48 -16.76 2.18
N ARG A 287 15.08 -15.63 2.54
CA ARG A 287 14.53 -14.68 3.51
C ARG A 287 13.61 -13.68 2.85
N GLU A 288 12.59 -13.25 3.60
CA GLU A 288 11.74 -12.13 3.24
C GLU A 288 12.49 -10.82 3.45
N VAL A 289 12.48 -9.96 2.44
CA VAL A 289 13.10 -8.64 2.46
C VAL A 289 12.14 -7.60 1.91
N GLU A 290 12.43 -6.34 2.21
CA GLU A 290 11.73 -5.20 1.66
C GLU A 290 12.72 -4.14 1.18
N VAL A 291 12.53 -3.66 -0.04
CA VAL A 291 13.40 -2.68 -0.69
C VAL A 291 12.64 -1.37 -0.80
N ALA A 292 13.02 -0.36 0.00
CA ALA A 292 12.37 0.95 0.02
C ALA A 292 13.16 1.95 -0.82
N PHE A 293 12.54 2.49 -1.87
CA PHE A 293 13.19 3.33 -2.87
C PHE A 293 13.21 4.79 -2.44
N VAL A 294 14.41 5.38 -2.43
CA VAL A 294 14.62 6.79 -2.07
C VAL A 294 14.63 7.65 -3.32
N ALA A 295 15.48 7.32 -4.28
CA ALA A 295 15.65 8.13 -5.49
C ALA A 295 16.14 7.30 -6.67
N ARG A 296 15.80 7.74 -7.88
CA ARG A 296 16.33 7.15 -9.11
C ARG A 296 17.64 7.83 -9.50
N LEU A 297 18.72 7.05 -9.62
CA LEU A 297 20.06 7.56 -9.93
C LEU A 297 20.30 7.67 -11.44
N ARG A 298 19.95 6.62 -12.21
CA ARG A 298 20.16 6.59 -13.67
C ARG A 298 19.38 5.47 -14.36
N ASP A 299 19.32 5.55 -15.69
CA ASP A 299 18.90 4.45 -16.55
C ASP A 299 19.89 3.27 -16.50
N GLU A 300 19.41 2.08 -16.89
CA GLU A 300 20.28 0.93 -17.15
C GLU A 300 21.26 1.25 -18.29
N GLN A 301 22.49 0.74 -18.16
CA GLN A 301 23.55 0.96 -19.14
C GLN A 301 24.25 -0.38 -19.42
N ARG A 302 24.73 -0.53 -20.65
CA ARG A 302 25.63 -1.62 -21.02
C ARG A 302 27.07 -1.16 -20.79
N PHE A 303 27.90 -2.06 -20.29
CA PHE A 303 29.30 -1.76 -19.99
C PHE A 303 30.22 -2.65 -20.81
N ASP A 304 31.28 -2.05 -21.35
CA ASP A 304 32.29 -2.73 -22.14
C ASP A 304 33.34 -3.39 -21.22
N GLY A 305 32.90 -4.41 -20.48
CA GLY A 305 33.76 -5.21 -19.61
C GLY A 305 33.55 -4.98 -18.11
N VAL A 306 34.27 -5.78 -17.32
CA VAL A 306 34.10 -5.87 -15.86
C VAL A 306 34.59 -4.62 -15.12
N GLU A 307 35.69 -4.03 -15.55
CA GLU A 307 36.26 -2.84 -14.90
C GLU A 307 35.32 -1.63 -15.02
N ALA A 308 34.78 -1.37 -16.23
CA ALA A 308 33.81 -0.30 -16.46
C ALA A 308 32.53 -0.49 -15.62
N LEU A 309 32.06 -1.73 -15.48
CA LEU A 309 30.94 -2.04 -14.59
C LEU A 309 31.29 -1.80 -13.11
N ARG A 310 32.49 -2.15 -12.67
CA ARG A 310 32.95 -1.93 -11.29
C ARG A 310 33.03 -0.44 -10.95
N GLU A 311 33.55 0.37 -11.87
CA GLU A 311 33.62 1.83 -11.75
C GLU A 311 32.24 2.46 -11.70
N ALA A 312 31.32 2.01 -12.54
CA ALA A 312 29.94 2.49 -12.53
C ALA A 312 29.22 2.17 -11.21
N ILE A 313 29.38 0.95 -10.68
CA ILE A 313 28.80 0.58 -9.37
C ILE A 313 29.39 1.45 -8.25
N ALA A 314 30.71 1.70 -8.26
CA ALA A 314 31.34 2.58 -7.28
C ALA A 314 30.76 4.01 -7.34
N ALA A 315 30.59 4.55 -8.56
CA ALA A 315 29.99 5.87 -8.75
C ALA A 315 28.52 5.92 -8.30
N ASP A 316 27.74 4.86 -8.55
CA ASP A 316 26.35 4.74 -8.10
C ASP A 316 26.26 4.74 -6.56
N ILE A 317 27.18 4.04 -5.89
CA ILE A 317 27.26 4.02 -4.42
C ILE A 317 27.58 5.41 -3.89
N GLU A 318 28.59 6.09 -4.44
CA GLU A 318 28.96 7.44 -4.00
C GLU A 318 27.83 8.46 -4.24
N ALA A 319 27.09 8.33 -5.34
CA ALA A 319 25.90 9.14 -5.61
C ALA A 319 24.73 8.84 -4.64
N ALA A 320 24.59 7.58 -4.19
CA ALA A 320 23.52 7.16 -3.30
C ALA A 320 23.74 7.64 -1.85
N ARG A 321 24.98 7.61 -1.34
CA ARG A 321 25.33 7.93 0.05
C ARG A 321 24.68 9.22 0.60
N PRO A 322 24.77 10.39 -0.07
CA PRO A 322 24.17 11.62 0.47
C PRO A 322 22.64 11.57 0.57
N LEU A 323 21.97 10.63 -0.11
CA LEU A 323 20.51 10.48 -0.10
C LEU A 323 20.02 9.54 1.01
N LEU A 324 20.91 8.79 1.67
CA LEU A 324 20.59 7.70 2.59
C LEU A 324 20.85 8.07 4.06
N SER A 325 20.35 9.22 4.50
CA SER A 325 20.44 9.66 5.89
C SER A 325 19.47 8.93 6.82
N GLU A 326 19.66 9.05 8.14
CA GLU A 326 18.75 8.51 9.16
C GLU A 326 17.34 9.09 9.06
N ASP A 327 17.21 10.38 8.73
CA ASP A 327 15.89 11.01 8.53
C ASP A 327 15.15 10.41 7.35
N VAL A 328 15.85 10.10 6.25
CA VAL A 328 15.27 9.44 5.09
C VAL A 328 14.95 7.97 5.41
N ALA A 329 15.77 7.32 6.22
CA ALA A 329 15.51 5.97 6.73
C ALA A 329 14.18 5.90 7.50
N ALA A 330 13.85 6.90 8.32
CA ALA A 330 12.58 6.95 9.04
C ALA A 330 11.36 6.98 8.09
N ARG A 331 11.49 7.57 6.89
CA ARG A 331 10.43 7.63 5.89
C ARG A 331 10.07 6.27 5.27
N ARG A 332 10.77 5.18 5.59
CA ARG A 332 10.33 3.82 5.23
C ARG A 332 9.01 3.44 5.89
N HIS A 333 8.77 3.99 7.07
CA HIS A 333 7.63 3.68 7.92
C HIS A 333 6.54 4.73 7.75
N ALA A 334 5.28 4.31 7.81
CA ALA A 334 4.18 5.26 7.91
C ALA A 334 4.15 5.89 9.31
N SER A 335 3.66 7.13 9.39
CA SER A 335 3.41 7.80 10.66
C SER A 335 1.99 7.56 11.13
N LYS A 336 1.80 7.44 12.45
CA LYS A 336 0.47 7.29 13.04
C LYS A 336 -0.42 8.45 12.59
N VAL A 337 -1.63 8.11 12.14
CA VAL A 337 -2.63 9.11 11.73
C VAL A 337 -3.34 9.60 12.98
N GLU A 338 -3.29 10.90 13.20
CA GLU A 338 -4.07 11.57 14.25
C GLU A 338 -5.46 11.96 13.75
N ALA A 339 -6.37 12.26 14.67
CA ALA A 339 -7.72 12.70 14.31
C ALA A 339 -7.65 14.00 13.50
N GLU A 340 -8.54 14.13 12.52
CA GLU A 340 -8.72 15.42 11.84
C GLU A 340 -9.15 16.47 12.86
N PRO A 341 -8.50 17.65 12.92
CA PRO A 341 -8.94 18.71 13.82
C PRO A 341 -10.39 19.04 13.49
N ALA A 342 -11.24 19.14 14.51
CA ALA A 342 -12.63 19.54 14.32
C ALA A 342 -12.65 20.86 13.54
N SER A 343 -13.04 20.80 12.27
CA SER A 343 -13.35 22.00 11.51
C SER A 343 -14.46 22.70 12.27
N LEU A 344 -14.18 23.91 12.77
CA LEU A 344 -15.20 24.82 13.29
C LEU A 344 -16.25 24.94 12.18
N GLU A 345 -17.39 24.28 12.36
CA GLU A 345 -18.53 24.52 11.48
C GLU A 345 -18.75 26.04 11.46
N PRO A 346 -18.86 26.68 10.30
CA PRO A 346 -19.22 28.09 10.27
C PRO A 346 -20.58 28.19 10.96
N GLU A 347 -20.65 28.93 12.07
CA GLU A 347 -21.89 29.14 12.79
C GLU A 347 -23.01 29.49 11.79
N PRO A 348 -24.21 28.91 11.95
CA PRO A 348 -25.33 29.32 11.14
C PRO A 348 -25.49 30.82 11.34
N ARG A 349 -25.23 31.60 10.28
CA ARG A 349 -25.55 33.02 10.25
C ARG A 349 -27.06 33.13 10.49
N HIS A 350 -27.43 33.36 11.74
CA HIS A 350 -28.74 33.84 12.10
C HIS A 350 -28.93 35.16 11.37
N LEU A 351 -29.67 35.12 10.26
CA LEU A 351 -30.31 36.30 9.69
C LEU A 351 -31.39 36.75 10.68
N ALA A 352 -30.96 37.38 11.77
CA ALA A 352 -31.78 38.25 12.59
C ALA A 352 -31.97 39.56 11.83
N GLY A 353 -32.84 39.54 10.82
CA GLY A 353 -33.34 40.73 10.13
C GLY A 353 -34.78 40.98 10.54
N GLY A 354 -34.96 41.60 11.71
CA GLY A 354 -36.26 42.01 12.22
C GLY A 354 -36.95 43.03 11.31
N LYS A 355 -38.28 42.94 11.30
CA LYS A 355 -39.21 43.90 10.70
C LYS A 355 -38.91 45.34 11.15
N ARG A 356 -38.94 46.28 10.21
CA ARG A 356 -39.84 47.43 10.26
C ARG A 356 -40.03 48.01 8.86
#